data_AF-A0A3B5QHE4-F1
#
_entry.id   AF-A0A3B5QHE4-F1
#
_cell.length_a   1.000
_cell.length_b   1.000
_cell.length_c   1.000
_cell.angle_alpha   90.00
_cell.angle_beta   90.00
_cell.angle_gamma   90.00
#
_symmetry.space_group_name_H-M   'P 1'
#
loop_
_entity.id
_entity.type
_entity.pdbx_description
1 polymer ?
#
loop_
_entity_poly.entity_id
_entity_poly.type
_entity_poly.pdbx_seq_one_letter_code
_entity_poly.pdbx_strand_id
1 'polypeptide(L)'
;MEMEDEDRTSLLQLSDGQMTDVARFCNRYPNIELSYDVAERDNIKSGSPVLVQVQLEREEEVTGPVIAPLFPQKREEGWWVVIGDPKSNSLISIKRQKLQQKRSLNDAYMGCDQEYKFSVDVKEADSEGESDSD
;
A
#
# COMPACT_ATOMS: atom_id res chain seq x y z
N MET A 1 -12.55 10.62 -8.98
CA MET A 1 -13.77 10.19 -9.69
C MET A 1 -14.94 11.14 -9.50
N GLU A 2 -14.81 12.14 -8.62
CA GLU A 2 -15.82 13.17 -8.44
C GLU A 2 -15.80 14.13 -9.64
N MET A 3 -16.62 13.81 -10.62
CA MET A 3 -16.94 14.64 -11.77
C MET A 3 -18.45 14.54 -11.95
N GLU A 4 -19.10 15.70 -12.09
CA GLU A 4 -20.54 15.79 -12.33
C GLU A 4 -20.93 14.99 -13.58
N ASP A 5 -22.14 14.43 -13.59
CA ASP A 5 -22.63 13.57 -14.67
C ASP A 5 -22.61 14.29 -16.03
N GLU A 6 -22.90 15.58 -16.04
CA GLU A 6 -22.94 16.42 -17.25
C GLU A 6 -21.54 16.59 -17.87
N ASP A 7 -20.54 16.92 -17.04
CA ASP A 7 -19.15 17.07 -17.48
C ASP A 7 -18.57 15.74 -17.97
N ARG A 8 -18.89 14.64 -17.28
CA ARG A 8 -18.46 13.29 -17.65
C ARG A 8 -18.99 12.87 -19.02
N THR A 9 -20.27 13.13 -19.26
CA THR A 9 -20.93 12.77 -20.51
C THR A 9 -20.41 13.60 -21.68
N SER A 10 -20.24 14.91 -21.45
CA SER A 10 -19.68 15.85 -22.44
C SER A 10 -18.26 15.49 -22.85
N LEU A 11 -17.42 15.10 -21.88
CA LEU A 11 -16.01 14.80 -22.11
C LEU A 11 -15.78 13.44 -22.76
N LEU A 12 -16.48 12.39 -22.31
CA LEU A 12 -16.20 11.01 -22.73
C LEU A 12 -16.85 10.65 -24.07
N GLN A 13 -18.02 11.23 -24.39
CA GLN A 13 -18.73 10.99 -25.66
C GLN A 13 -18.94 9.49 -25.97
N LEU A 14 -19.19 8.69 -24.92
CA LEU A 14 -19.39 7.24 -24.99
C LEU A 14 -20.87 6.88 -25.08
N SER A 15 -21.17 5.68 -25.61
CA SER A 15 -22.50 5.09 -25.51
C SER A 15 -22.84 4.69 -24.06
N ASP A 16 -24.14 4.56 -23.75
CA ASP A 16 -24.62 4.15 -22.41
C ASP A 16 -24.00 2.82 -21.93
N GLY A 17 -23.81 1.87 -22.85
CA GLY A 17 -23.17 0.59 -22.56
C GLY A 17 -21.70 0.74 -22.16
N GLN A 18 -20.95 1.57 -22.90
CA GLN A 18 -19.55 1.87 -22.57
C GLN A 18 -19.43 2.67 -21.27
N MET A 19 -20.35 3.60 -21.02
CA MET A 19 -20.42 4.36 -19.77
C MET A 19 -20.65 3.43 -18.57
N THR A 20 -21.52 2.43 -18.73
CA THR A 20 -21.77 1.40 -17.71
C THR A 20 -20.51 0.58 -17.41
N ASP A 21 -19.75 0.21 -18.44
CA ASP A 21 -18.50 -0.53 -18.25
C ASP A 21 -17.41 0.31 -17.56
N VAL A 22 -17.31 1.60 -17.91
CA VAL A 22 -16.42 2.55 -17.23
C VAL A 22 -16.81 2.71 -15.76
N ALA A 23 -18.10 2.88 -15.46
CA ALA A 23 -18.59 2.98 -14.09
C ALA A 23 -18.27 1.71 -13.27
N ARG A 24 -18.43 0.52 -13.87
CA ARG A 24 -18.06 -0.75 -13.23
C ARG A 24 -16.56 -0.82 -12.93
N PHE A 25 -15.72 -0.33 -13.83
CA PHE A 25 -14.27 -0.24 -13.61
C PHE A 25 -13.94 0.73 -12.48
N CYS A 26 -14.53 1.93 -12.50
CA CYS A 26 -14.34 2.96 -11.49
C CYS A 26 -14.67 2.46 -10.09
N ASN A 27 -15.83 1.84 -9.90
CA ASN A 27 -16.23 1.29 -8.59
C ASN A 27 -15.37 0.10 -8.14
N ARG A 28 -14.70 -0.59 -9.07
CA ARG A 28 -13.79 -1.70 -8.76
C ARG A 28 -12.38 -1.23 -8.46
N TYR A 29 -11.98 -0.10 -9.03
CA TYR A 29 -10.66 0.47 -8.89
C TYR A 29 -10.37 0.73 -7.40
N PRO A 30 -9.20 0.35 -6.89
CA PRO A 30 -8.99 0.34 -5.46
C PRO A 30 -8.77 1.77 -4.95
N ASN A 31 -9.61 2.17 -3.99
CA ASN A 31 -9.36 3.31 -3.13
C ASN A 31 -8.98 2.80 -1.74
N ILE A 32 -7.72 3.03 -1.35
CA ILE A 32 -7.15 2.51 -0.11
C ILE A 32 -6.46 3.63 0.65
N GLU A 33 -6.72 3.74 1.94
CA GLU A 33 -6.01 4.64 2.85
C GLU A 33 -4.89 3.88 3.56
N LEU A 34 -3.70 4.49 3.69
CA LEU A 34 -2.55 3.98 4.46
C LEU A 34 -2.28 4.82 5.70
N SER A 35 -2.31 4.16 6.86
CA SER A 35 -1.70 4.61 8.10
C SER A 35 -0.55 3.67 8.49
N TYR A 36 0.42 4.14 9.26
CA TYR A 36 1.48 3.28 9.79
C TYR A 36 1.93 3.83 11.13
N ASP A 37 2.48 2.94 11.95
CA ASP A 37 3.09 3.29 13.23
C ASP A 37 4.41 2.54 13.41
N VAL A 38 5.39 3.18 14.02
CA VAL A 38 6.69 2.57 14.32
C VAL A 38 6.72 2.30 15.82
N ALA A 39 6.75 1.01 16.19
CA ALA A 39 6.79 0.63 17.59
C ALA A 39 8.07 1.15 18.24
N GLU A 40 7.95 1.69 19.45
CA GLU A 40 9.08 2.21 20.24
C GLU A 40 9.95 3.21 19.48
N ARG A 41 9.36 4.08 18.63
CA ARG A 41 10.08 5.03 17.77
C ARG A 41 11.20 5.80 18.45
N ASP A 42 11.01 6.18 19.72
CA ASP A 42 11.97 6.98 20.50
C ASP A 42 13.05 6.12 21.20
N ASN A 43 12.96 4.79 21.14
CA ASN A 43 13.82 3.85 21.85
C ASN A 43 14.32 2.70 20.95
N ILE A 44 14.67 3.03 19.72
CA ILE A 44 15.27 2.04 18.80
C ILE A 44 16.78 2.03 19.01
N LYS A 45 17.33 0.83 19.27
CA LYS A 45 18.76 0.63 19.50
C LYS A 45 19.41 -0.10 18.33
N SER A 46 20.68 0.20 18.07
CA SER A 46 21.45 -0.53 17.06
C SER A 46 21.44 -2.03 17.37
N GLY A 47 21.19 -2.85 16.33
CA GLY A 47 21.10 -4.32 16.45
C GLY A 47 19.75 -4.85 16.94
N SER A 48 18.81 -4.00 17.39
CA SER A 48 17.46 -4.41 17.77
C SER A 48 16.49 -4.45 16.57
N PRO A 49 15.49 -5.35 16.56
CA PRO A 49 14.48 -5.38 15.51
C PRO A 49 13.55 -4.16 15.61
N VAL A 50 13.25 -3.54 14.47
CA VAL A 50 12.29 -2.44 14.36
C VAL A 50 10.97 -2.98 13.82
N LEU A 51 9.87 -2.76 14.54
CA LEU A 51 8.53 -3.18 14.13
C LEU A 51 7.76 -2.00 13.56
N VAL A 52 7.34 -2.12 12.30
CA VAL A 52 6.47 -1.14 11.64
C VAL A 52 5.09 -1.76 11.45
N GLN A 53 4.12 -1.22 12.17
CA GLN A 53 2.72 -1.60 12.05
C GLN A 53 2.07 -0.76 10.95
N VAL A 54 2.09 -1.27 9.73
CA VAL A 54 1.34 -0.67 8.62
C VAL A 54 -0.13 -1.01 8.79
N GLN A 55 -1.01 -0.02 8.65
CA GLN A 55 -2.46 -0.06 8.58
C GLN A 55 -3.04 0.37 7.25
N LEU A 56 -3.88 -0.43 6.59
CA LEU A 56 -4.62 0.06 5.43
C LEU A 56 -6.10 -0.14 5.57
N GLU A 57 -6.88 0.66 4.87
CA GLU A 57 -8.35 0.65 4.88
C GLU A 57 -8.83 0.76 3.44
N ARG A 58 -9.75 -0.10 3.01
CA ARG A 58 -10.43 0.11 1.71
C ARG A 58 -11.75 0.81 2.01
N GLU A 59 -12.03 1.90 1.33
CA GLU A 59 -13.24 2.70 1.59
C GLU A 59 -14.53 1.95 1.21
N GLU A 60 -14.50 1.21 0.11
CA GLU A 60 -15.66 0.46 -0.37
C GLU A 60 -15.46 -1.05 -0.26
N GLU A 61 -16.51 -1.76 0.17
CA GLU A 61 -16.55 -3.21 0.13
C GLU A 61 -16.80 -3.69 -1.30
N VAL A 62 -15.79 -4.28 -1.91
CA VAL A 62 -15.84 -4.68 -3.31
C VAL A 62 -15.65 -6.18 -3.44
N THR A 63 -16.58 -6.84 -4.13
CA THR A 63 -16.59 -8.30 -4.32
C THR A 63 -16.28 -8.69 -5.77
N GLY A 64 -15.40 -9.69 -5.93
CA GLY A 64 -15.06 -10.31 -7.21
C GLY A 64 -13.69 -9.92 -7.77
N PRO A 65 -13.26 -10.53 -8.88
CA PRO A 65 -11.91 -10.40 -9.41
C PRO A 65 -11.61 -9.00 -9.94
N VAL A 66 -10.32 -8.76 -10.18
CA VAL A 66 -9.81 -7.58 -10.90
C VAL A 66 -10.42 -7.51 -12.30
N ILE A 67 -10.80 -6.32 -12.74
CA ILE A 67 -11.25 -6.08 -14.12
C ILE A 67 -10.01 -5.88 -14.99
N ALA A 68 -9.58 -6.95 -15.67
CA ALA A 68 -8.46 -6.93 -16.59
C ALA A 68 -8.82 -7.66 -17.91
N PRO A 69 -9.57 -7.02 -18.83
CA PRO A 69 -10.10 -7.67 -20.04
C PRO A 69 -9.03 -8.20 -21.00
N LEU A 70 -7.84 -7.60 -20.97
CA LEU A 70 -6.70 -7.99 -21.80
C LEU A 70 -5.82 -9.08 -21.14
N PHE A 71 -6.15 -9.49 -19.92
CA PHE A 71 -5.41 -10.51 -19.20
C PHE A 71 -6.11 -11.87 -19.30
N PRO A 72 -5.40 -12.97 -19.64
CA PRO A 72 -6.03 -14.23 -20.04
C PRO A 72 -6.72 -14.99 -18.90
N GLN A 73 -6.46 -14.64 -17.64
CA GLN A 73 -6.97 -15.36 -16.47
C GLN A 73 -7.66 -14.41 -15.50
N LYS A 74 -8.63 -14.90 -14.74
CA LYS A 74 -9.14 -14.13 -13.60
C LYS A 74 -8.03 -13.98 -12.55
N ARG A 75 -7.91 -12.78 -11.97
CA ARG A 75 -6.97 -12.51 -10.89
C ARG A 75 -7.66 -11.88 -9.69
N GLU A 76 -7.15 -12.24 -8.53
CA GLU A 76 -7.45 -11.58 -7.27
C GLU A 76 -6.46 -10.43 -7.07
N GLU A 77 -6.93 -9.41 -6.39
CA GLU A 77 -6.14 -8.24 -6.02
C GLU A 77 -5.05 -8.65 -5.00
N GLY A 78 -3.79 -8.55 -5.39
CA GLY A 78 -2.65 -8.80 -4.53
C GLY A 78 -1.94 -7.51 -4.19
N TRP A 79 -1.43 -7.43 -2.96
CA TRP A 79 -0.66 -6.26 -2.56
C TRP A 79 0.64 -6.56 -1.81
N TRP A 80 1.57 -5.61 -1.86
CA TRP A 80 2.92 -5.71 -1.33
C TRP A 80 3.23 -4.52 -0.42
N VAL A 81 3.41 -4.71 0.89
CA VAL A 81 3.97 -3.65 1.73
C VAL A 81 5.49 -3.72 1.62
N VAL A 82 6.12 -2.64 1.16
CA VAL A 82 7.57 -2.56 0.97
C VAL A 82 8.14 -1.45 1.85
N ILE A 83 9.21 -1.78 2.57
CA ILE A 83 10.03 -0.81 3.31
C ILE A 83 11.42 -0.87 2.71
N GLY A 84 11.94 0.27 2.28
CA GLY A 84 13.26 0.39 1.69
C GLY A 84 13.82 1.79 1.86
N ASP A 85 15.11 1.93 1.59
CA ASP A 85 15.79 3.21 1.49
C ASP A 85 16.04 3.53 0.01
N PRO A 86 15.32 4.51 -0.58
CA PRO A 86 15.49 4.90 -1.97
C PRO A 86 16.87 5.46 -2.30
N LYS A 87 17.56 6.07 -1.31
CA LYS A 87 18.87 6.71 -1.56
C LYS A 87 19.97 5.67 -1.76
N SER A 88 19.96 4.62 -0.96
CA SER A 88 20.90 3.49 -1.08
C SER A 88 20.41 2.40 -2.02
N ASN A 89 19.19 2.53 -2.58
CA ASN A 89 18.53 1.50 -3.38
C ASN A 89 18.47 0.15 -2.64
N SER A 90 18.17 0.20 -1.35
CA SER A 90 18.15 -0.98 -0.46
C SER A 90 16.72 -1.34 -0.07
N LEU A 91 16.36 -2.62 -0.25
CA LEU A 91 15.09 -3.18 0.20
C LEU A 91 15.29 -3.78 1.60
N ILE A 92 14.59 -3.22 2.58
CA ILE A 92 14.74 -3.58 3.99
C ILE A 92 13.76 -4.69 4.38
N SER A 93 12.48 -4.55 3.97
CA SER A 93 11.44 -5.52 4.29
C SER A 93 10.35 -5.52 3.22
N ILE A 94 9.75 -6.69 3.00
CA ILE A 94 8.73 -6.89 1.98
C ILE A 94 7.73 -7.94 2.42
N LYS A 95 6.44 -7.64 2.30
CA LYS A 95 5.36 -8.56 2.68
C LYS A 95 4.23 -8.51 1.66
N ARG A 96 3.92 -9.66 1.06
CA ARG A 96 2.74 -9.83 0.20
C ARG A 96 1.50 -10.14 1.04
N GLN A 97 0.41 -9.45 0.77
CA GLN A 97 -0.88 -9.59 1.42
C GLN A 97 -1.99 -9.69 0.36
N LYS A 98 -2.93 -10.62 0.53
CA LYS A 98 -4.18 -10.60 -0.23
C LYS A 98 -5.17 -9.74 0.53
N LEU A 99 -5.72 -8.72 -0.12
CA LEU A 99 -6.73 -7.86 0.48
C LEU A 99 -8.09 -8.54 0.31
N GLN A 100 -8.62 -9.15 1.37
CA GLN A 100 -10.08 -9.26 1.53
C GLN A 100 -10.61 -8.08 2.36
N GLN A 101 -9.73 -7.48 3.18
CA GLN A 101 -9.82 -6.18 3.83
C GLN A 101 -8.41 -5.90 4.40
N LYS A 102 -7.75 -4.80 3.98
CA LYS A 102 -6.52 -4.17 4.55
C LYS A 102 -5.09 -4.77 4.18
N ARG A 103 -4.19 -3.91 3.63
CA ARG A 103 -2.67 -3.79 3.67
C ARG A 103 -1.74 -3.96 2.39
N SER A 104 -0.89 -2.98 1.92
CA SER A 104 -0.57 -2.82 0.44
C SER A 104 0.61 -2.01 -0.28
N LEU A 105 0.84 -2.42 -1.56
CA LEU A 105 1.23 -1.80 -2.91
C LEU A 105 0.64 -2.75 -4.02
N ASN A 106 0.02 -2.31 -5.14
CA ASN A 106 -0.89 -3.18 -5.95
C ASN A 106 -0.20 -3.97 -7.07
N ASP A 107 -0.58 -5.24 -7.34
CA ASP A 107 -0.04 -6.06 -8.45
C ASP A 107 -0.92 -6.16 -9.72
N ALA A 108 -2.03 -5.41 -9.79
CA ALA A 108 -3.09 -5.55 -10.79
C ALA A 108 -3.58 -4.23 -11.42
N TYR A 109 -3.53 -3.11 -10.70
CA TYR A 109 -3.92 -1.77 -11.16
C TYR A 109 -2.71 -0.82 -11.10
N MET A 110 -2.58 0.04 -12.11
CA MET A 110 -1.55 1.08 -12.14
C MET A 110 -2.02 2.34 -11.42
N GLY A 111 -1.13 3.06 -10.75
CA GLY A 111 -1.46 4.36 -10.12
C GLY A 111 -2.13 4.23 -8.75
N CYS A 112 -2.09 3.05 -8.14
CA CYS A 112 -2.58 2.78 -6.79
C CYS A 112 -1.46 2.75 -5.74
N ASP A 113 -0.22 2.98 -6.17
CA ASP A 113 0.95 2.95 -5.31
C ASP A 113 1.01 4.21 -4.46
N GLN A 114 1.30 4.03 -3.18
CA GLN A 114 1.44 5.13 -2.23
C GLN A 114 2.82 5.05 -1.57
N GLU A 115 3.52 6.17 -1.54
CA GLU A 115 4.84 6.28 -0.92
C GLU A 115 4.77 7.20 0.29
N TYR A 116 5.23 6.71 1.44
CA TYR A 116 5.31 7.47 2.68
C TYR A 116 6.75 7.49 3.17
N LYS A 117 7.29 8.70 3.35
CA LYS A 117 8.63 8.89 3.91
C LYS A 117 8.53 9.04 5.41
N PHE A 118 9.34 8.27 6.13
CA PHE A 118 9.50 8.41 7.57
C PHE A 118 10.97 8.22 7.96
N SER A 119 11.35 8.82 9.07
CA SER A 119 12.69 8.71 9.64
C SER A 119 12.63 7.98 10.97
N VAL A 120 13.65 7.17 11.22
CA VAL A 120 13.86 6.44 12.48
C VAL A 120 15.23 6.83 13.01
N ASP A 121 15.26 7.35 14.24
CA ASP A 121 16.49 7.70 14.92
C ASP A 121 16.98 6.51 15.76
N VAL A 122 18.13 5.96 15.40
CA VAL A 122 18.72 4.78 16.06
C VAL A 122 19.74 5.24 17.10
N LYS A 123 19.52 4.84 18.36
CA LYS A 123 20.46 5.08 19.46
C LYS A 123 21.57 4.03 19.47
N GLU A 124 22.72 4.41 20.03
CA GLU A 124 23.82 3.48 20.27
C GLU A 124 23.35 2.32 21.17
N ALA A 125 23.90 1.13 20.93
CA ALA A 125 23.68 0.00 21.82
C ALA A 125 24.25 0.33 23.19
N ASP A 126 23.57 -0.08 24.27
CA ASP A 126 24.17 0.01 25.59
C ASP A 126 25.44 -0.85 25.56
N SER A 127 26.60 -0.24 25.82
CA SER A 127 27.82 -0.99 26.07
C SER A 127 27.56 -1.84 27.31
N GLU A 128 27.38 -3.15 27.13
CA GLU A 128 27.50 -4.10 28.24
C GLU A 128 28.91 -3.91 28.79
N GLY A 129 29.02 -3.17 29.90
CA GLY A 129 30.26 -3.06 30.63
C GLY A 129 30.60 -4.45 31.13
N GLU A 130 31.58 -5.10 30.51
CA GLU A 130 32.31 -6.21 31.13
C GLU A 130 32.94 -5.66 32.42
N SER A 131 32.19 -5.76 33.53
CA SER A 131 32.78 -5.67 34.86
C SER A 131 33.52 -6.98 35.13
N ASP A 132 34.72 -7.10 34.56
CA ASP A 132 35.71 -8.07 35.04
C ASP A 132 35.92 -7.79 36.53
N SER A 133 35.37 -8.68 37.36
CA SER A 133 35.57 -8.67 38.80
C SER A 133 36.71 -9.64 39.09
N ASP A 134 37.86 -9.06 39.49
CA ASP A 134 39.06 -9.74 40.00
C ASP A 134 38.76 -10.77 41.11
#